data_AF-A0A177NMQ0-F1
#
_entry.id   AF-A0A177NMQ0-F1
#
_cell.length_a   1.000
_cell.length_b   1.000
_cell.length_c   1.000
_cell.angle_alpha   90.00
_cell.angle_beta   90.00
_cell.angle_gamma   90.00
#
_symmetry.space_group_name_H-M   'P 1'
#
loop_
_entity.id
_entity.type
_entity.pdbx_description
1 polymer ?
#
loop_
_entity_poly.entity_id
_entity_poly.type
_entity_poly.pdbx_seq_one_letter_code
_entity_poly.pdbx_strand_id
1 'polypeptide(L)' 'MLQELLIEEIKRIPDEKLAEVYDLIHYFRLGLAQETQAVENNISERTPGSLTRLGSLQGKNYNIPDDFNDPLDDLREYME' A
#
# COMPACT_ATOMS: atom_id res chain seq x y z
N MET A 1 -13.94 27.48 -18.10
CA MET A 1 -13.81 26.56 -16.94
C MET A 1 -12.45 25.86 -16.98
N LEU A 2 -11.96 25.31 -15.85
CA LEU A 2 -10.61 24.72 -15.79
C LEU A 2 -10.39 23.59 -16.80
N GLN A 3 -11.41 22.77 -17.07
CA GLN A 3 -11.32 21.68 -18.05
C GLN A 3 -11.06 22.20 -19.47
N GLU A 4 -11.66 23.33 -19.84
CA GLU A 4 -11.48 23.94 -21.17
C GLU A 4 -10.04 24.44 -21.35
N LEU A 5 -9.48 25.09 -20.33
CA LEU A 5 -8.08 25.54 -20.34
C LEU A 5 -7.11 24.35 -20.48
N LEU A 6 -7.40 23.25 -19.79
CA LEU A 6 -6.60 22.04 -19.88
C LEU A 6 -6.65 21.40 -21.28
N ILE A 7 -7.84 21.36 -21.90
CA ILE A 7 -8.00 20.87 -23.28
C ILE A 7 -7.24 21.75 -24.27
N GLU A 8 -7.32 23.06 -24.14
CA GLU A 8 -6.60 23.99 -25.02
C GLU A 8 -5.08 23.87 -24.90
N GLU A 9 -4.55 23.56 -23.72
CA GLU A 9 -3.12 23.34 -23.54
C GLU A 9 -2.66 22.01 -24.15
N ILE A 10 -3.44 20.94 -23.98
CA ILE A 10 -3.14 19.62 -24.59
C ILE A 10 -3.10 19.73 -26.12
N LYS A 11 -3.97 20.54 -26.75
CA LYS A 11 -3.96 20.76 -28.20
C LYS A 11 -2.69 21.43 -28.73
N ARG A 12 -1.92 22.11 -27.88
CA ARG A 12 -0.66 22.79 -28.25
C ARG A 12 0.55 21.87 -28.16
N ILE A 13 0.40 20.69 -27.55
CA ILE A 13 1.47 19.71 -27.38
C ILE A 13 1.67 18.94 -28.69
N PRO A 14 2.91 18.72 -29.15
CA PRO A 14 3.17 17.93 -30.35
C PRO A 14 2.79 16.45 -30.14
N ASP A 15 2.34 15.78 -31.21
CA ASP A 15 1.80 14.41 -31.18
C ASP A 15 2.73 13.39 -30.52
N GLU A 16 4.04 13.53 -30.74
CA GLU A 16 5.07 12.66 -30.16
C GLU A 16 5.12 12.70 -28.62
N LYS A 17 4.62 13.77 -28.00
CA LYS A 17 4.55 13.94 -26.55
C LYS A 17 3.18 13.60 -25.96
N LEU A 18 2.16 13.40 -26.80
CA LEU A 18 0.82 13.05 -26.31
C LEU A 18 0.77 11.70 -25.60
N ALA A 19 1.66 10.76 -25.96
CA ALA A 19 1.78 9.48 -25.26
C ALA A 19 2.16 9.65 -23.78
N GLU A 20 3.19 10.47 -23.50
CA GLU A 20 3.64 10.75 -22.13
C GLU A 20 2.54 11.45 -21.30
N VAL A 21 1.81 12.38 -21.92
CA VAL A 21 0.69 13.10 -21.29
C VAL A 21 -0.49 12.16 -21.03
N TYR A 22 -0.79 11.27 -21.97
CA TYR A 22 -1.82 10.25 -21.81
C TYR A 22 -1.49 9.34 -20.62
N ASP A 23 -0.26 8.84 -20.53
CA ASP A 23 0.17 7.98 -19.43
C ASP A 23 -0.01 8.68 -18.08
N LEU A 24 0.42 9.93 -17.96
CA LEU A 24 0.23 10.72 -16.74
C LEU A 24 -1.25 10.83 -16.34
N ILE A 25 -2.12 11.22 -17.27
CA ILE A 25 -3.57 11.35 -17.01
C ILE A 25 -4.18 9.99 -16.70
N HIS A 26 -3.75 8.93 -17.40
CA HIS A 26 -4.24 7.57 -17.23
C HIS A 26 -3.90 7.04 -15.83
N TYR A 27 -2.65 7.13 -15.41
CA TYR A 27 -2.21 6.70 -14.09
C TYR A 27 -2.84 7.55 -12.98
N PHE A 28 -2.95 8.86 -13.19
CA PHE A 28 -3.66 9.74 -12.25
C PHE A 28 -5.11 9.30 -12.05
N ARG A 29 -5.85 9.04 -13.13
CA ARG A 29 -7.23 8.51 -13.08
C ARG A 29 -7.29 7.15 -12.38
N LEU A 30 -6.35 6.25 -12.65
CA LEU A 30 -6.27 4.95 -11.97
C LEU A 30 -6.04 5.11 -10.46
N GLY A 31 -5.21 6.07 -10.06
CA GLY A 31 -4.99 6.42 -8.65
C GLY A 31 -6.27 6.88 -7.96
N LEU A 32 -7.05 7.76 -8.60
CA LEU A 32 -8.34 8.23 -8.08
C LEU A 32 -9.37 7.11 -7.97
N ALA A 33 -9.41 6.21 -8.95
CA ALA A 33 -10.30 5.04 -8.91
C ALA A 33 -9.93 4.09 -7.75
N GLN A 34 -8.64 3.89 -7.49
CA GLN A 34 -8.16 3.10 -6.36
C GLN A 34 -8.47 3.76 -5.02
N GLU A 35 -8.38 5.08 -4.90
CA GLU A 35 -8.77 5.79 -3.68
C GLU A 35 -10.27 5.63 -3.41
N THR A 36 -11.09 5.76 -4.45
CA THR A 36 -12.55 5.56 -4.34
C THR A 36 -12.88 4.12 -3.91
N GLN A 37 -12.21 3.13 -4.52
CA GLN A 37 -12.34 1.72 -4.13
C GLN A 37 -11.77 1.45 -2.74
N ALA A 38 -10.70 2.11 -2.32
CA ALA A 38 -10.17 1.99 -0.97
C ALA A 38 -11.17 2.57 0.04
N VAL A 39 -11.81 3.69 -0.24
CA VAL A 39 -12.86 4.27 0.63
C VAL A 39 -14.08 3.35 0.72
N GLU A 40 -14.49 2.72 -0.38
CA GLU A 40 -15.57 1.72 -0.40
C GLU A 40 -15.19 0.41 0.34
N ASN A 41 -13.93 -0.03 0.25
CA ASN A 41 -13.42 -1.22 0.94
C ASN A 41 -12.96 -0.96 2.39
N ASN A 42 -12.83 0.29 2.83
CA ASN A 42 -12.52 0.67 4.22
C ASN A 42 -13.78 0.72 5.12
N ILE A 43 -14.93 0.22 4.66
CA ILE A 43 -16.03 -0.17 5.57
C ILE A 43 -15.75 -1.54 6.21
N SER A 44 -14.78 -2.31 5.71
CA SER A 44 -14.17 -3.38 6.52
C SER A 44 -13.07 -2.79 7.40
N GLU A 45 -13.48 -2.42 8.60
CA GLU A 45 -12.65 -2.15 9.78
C GLU A 45 -11.39 -3.03 9.75
N ARG A 46 -10.21 -2.39 9.66
CA ARG A 46 -8.94 -3.11 9.87
C ARG A 46 -8.92 -3.59 11.31
N THR A 47 -9.40 -4.81 11.56
CA THR A 47 -9.33 -5.44 12.86
C THR A 47 -7.85 -5.61 13.23
N PRO A 48 -7.37 -4.98 14.32
CA PRO A 48 -6.05 -5.27 14.85
C PRO A 48 -5.98 -6.78 15.15
N GLY A 49 -5.04 -7.49 14.54
CA GLY A 49 -4.96 -8.95 14.69
C GLY A 49 -4.80 -9.76 13.41
N SER A 50 -4.42 -9.17 12.27
CA SER A 50 -4.10 -9.89 11.01
C SER A 50 -3.00 -10.98 11.13
N LEU A 51 -2.39 -11.17 12.31
CA LEU A 51 -1.56 -12.33 12.66
C LEU A 51 -2.39 -13.59 12.99
N THR A 52 -3.71 -13.49 13.17
CA THR A 52 -4.62 -14.63 13.40
C THR A 52 -4.68 -15.62 12.23
N ARG A 53 -4.26 -15.22 11.03
CA ARG A 53 -4.11 -16.17 9.90
C ARG A 53 -2.95 -17.17 10.08
N LEU A 54 -1.98 -16.90 10.97
CA LEU A 54 -0.98 -17.90 11.36
C LEU A 54 -1.53 -18.89 12.41
N GLY A 55 -2.48 -18.44 13.25
CA GLY A 55 -3.12 -19.26 14.29
C GLY A 55 -4.23 -20.19 13.77
N SER A 56 -4.72 -20.00 12.54
CA SER A 56 -5.74 -20.87 11.94
C SER A 56 -5.18 -22.13 11.27
N LEU A 57 -3.86 -22.35 11.31
CA LEU A 57 -3.25 -23.65 10.99
C LEU A 57 -3.50 -24.61 12.16
N GLN A 58 -4.61 -25.34 12.05
CA GLN A 58 -5.09 -26.37 12.96
C GLN A 58 -3.94 -27.17 13.61
N GLY A 59 -3.79 -27.03 14.94
CA GLY A 59 -2.89 -27.84 15.76
C GLY A 59 -1.60 -27.17 16.25
N LYS A 60 -1.35 -25.89 15.90
CA LYS A 60 -0.17 -25.16 16.41
C LYS A 60 -0.57 -24.13 17.48
N ASN A 61 -0.39 -24.50 18.74
CA ASN A 61 -0.38 -23.53 19.84
C ASN A 61 0.96 -22.78 19.79
N TYR A 62 0.91 -21.50 19.44
CA TYR A 62 2.07 -20.62 19.54
C TYR A 62 2.07 -20.02 20.95
N ASN A 63 2.86 -20.59 21.85
CA ASN A 63 3.20 -19.96 23.12
C ASN A 63 4.45 -19.12 22.90
N ILE A 64 4.41 -17.86 23.33
CA ILE A 64 5.61 -17.01 23.38
C ILE A 64 6.51 -17.60 24.48
N PRO A 65 7.75 -18.01 24.17
CA PRO A 65 8.70 -18.49 25.18
C PRO A 65 9.04 -17.39 26.20
N ASP A 66 9.31 -17.77 27.45
CA ASP A 66 9.67 -16.81 28.51
C ASP A 66 10.97 -16.05 28.20
N ASP A 67 11.85 -16.64 27.39
CA ASP A 67 13.14 -16.12 26.93
C ASP A 67 13.04 -15.32 25.62
N PHE A 68 11.83 -14.99 25.13
CA PHE A 68 11.66 -14.24 23.88
C PHE A 68 12.34 -12.87 23.87
N ASN A 69 12.41 -12.21 25.03
CA ASN A 69 13.06 -10.90 25.17
C ASN A 69 14.54 -11.02 25.55
N ASP A 70 15.06 -12.23 25.75
CA ASP A 70 16.47 -12.41 26.06
C ASP A 70 17.31 -12.23 24.79
N PRO A 71 18.51 -11.65 24.89
CA PRO A 71 19.45 -11.62 23.77
C PRO A 71 19.68 -13.01 23.19
N LEU A 72 19.72 -13.06 21.86
CA LEU A 72 20.28 -14.19 21.14
C LEU A 72 21.70 -14.46 21.66
N ASP A 73 22.07 -15.74 21.75
CA ASP A 73 23.36 -16.17 22.30
C ASP A 73 24.54 -15.38 21.70
N ASP A 74 24.54 -15.20 20.38
CA ASP A 74 25.57 -14.47 19.63
C ASP A 74 25.58 -12.94 19.90
N LEU A 75 24.48 -12.39 20.41
CA LEU A 75 24.32 -10.97 20.74
C LEU A 75 24.58 -10.67 22.21
N ARG A 76 24.69 -11.68 23.09
CA ARG A 76 24.97 -11.50 24.52
C ARG A 76 26.31 -10.82 24.75
N GLU A 77 27.33 -11.23 23.99
CA GLU A 77 28.69 -10.69 24.07
C GLU A 77 28.78 -9.19 23.74
N TYR A 78 27.79 -8.63 23.01
CA TYR A 78 27.76 -7.22 22.63
C TYR A 78 26.93 -6.34 23.56
N MET A 79 26.18 -6.91 24.51
CA MET A 79 25.31 -6.17 25.44
C MET A 79 25.87 -6.06 26.87
N GLU A 80 27.05 -6.61 27.13
CA GLU A 80 27.85 -6.32 28.34
C GLU A 80 28.74 -5.09 28.16
#